data_AF-A0AAX2QAT4-F1
#
_entry.id   AF-A0AAX2QAT4-F1
#
_cell.length_a   1.000
_cell.length_b   1.000
_cell.length_c   1.000
_cell.angle_alpha   90.00
_cell.angle_beta   90.00
_cell.angle_gamma   90.00
#
_symmetry.space_group_name_H-M   'P 1'
#
loop_
_entity.id
_entity.type
_entity.pdbx_description
1 polymer ?
#
loop_
_entity_poly.entity_id
_entity_poly.type
_entity_poly.pdbx_seq_one_letter_code
_entity_poly.pdbx_strand_id
1 'polypeptide(L)' 'MKTFTGILQADAYGGYNPLFKVDREPGPLTQALCWSHARRKFFVLADIATHAKRGSRAIAERCDKAARAVAALSPDL' A
#
# COMPACT_ATOMS: atom_id res chain seq x y z
N MET A 1 17.92 12.86 -6.07
CA MET A 1 17.42 12.67 -4.69
C MET A 1 18.49 12.24 -3.67
N LYS A 2 19.79 12.25 -4.00
CA LYS A 2 20.86 11.86 -3.06
C LYS A 2 21.09 12.88 -1.93
N THR A 3 20.68 14.13 -2.14
CA THR A 3 20.90 15.24 -1.19
C THR A 3 19.63 15.71 -0.47
N PHE A 4 18.46 15.20 -0.86
CA PHE A 4 17.19 15.59 -0.27
C PHE A 4 17.00 14.94 1.10
N THR A 5 16.44 15.70 2.04
CA THR A 5 16.00 15.28 3.37
C THR A 5 14.57 15.76 3.62
N GLY A 6 13.84 15.07 4.50
CA GLY A 6 12.47 15.44 4.86
C GLY A 6 11.43 14.42 4.42
N ILE A 7 10.22 14.90 4.12
CA ILE A 7 9.06 14.07 3.83
C ILE A 7 8.96 13.77 2.33
N LEU A 8 8.88 12.50 1.97
CA LEU A 8 8.62 12.05 0.60
C LEU A 8 7.23 11.46 0.50
N GLN A 9 6.35 12.12 -0.26
CA GLN A 9 5.06 11.55 -0.66
C GLN A 9 5.21 10.68 -1.90
N ALA A 10 5.09 9.36 -1.78
CA ALA A 10 5.24 8.39 -2.87
C ALA A 10 4.17 7.29 -2.81
N ASP A 11 4.01 6.53 -3.89
CA ASP A 11 3.25 5.28 -3.84
C ASP A 11 4.07 4.14 -3.22
N ALA A 12 3.45 2.97 -3.02
CA ALA A 12 4.09 1.80 -2.44
C ALA A 12 5.02 1.05 -3.45
N TYR A 13 5.61 1.77 -4.41
CA TYR A 13 6.56 1.17 -5.33
C TYR A 13 7.85 0.81 -4.58
N GLY A 14 8.21 -0.49 -4.60
CA GLY A 14 9.35 -1.01 -3.83
C GLY A 14 10.70 -0.38 -4.18
N GLY A 15 10.82 0.29 -5.33
CA GLY A 15 12.00 1.06 -5.70
C GLY A 15 12.31 2.24 -4.76
N TYR A 16 11.34 2.71 -3.97
CA TYR A 16 11.57 3.76 -2.98
C TYR A 16 12.13 3.24 -1.64
N ASN A 17 12.09 1.93 -1.37
CA ASN A 17 12.51 1.36 -0.09
C ASN A 17 13.93 1.78 0.35
N PRO A 18 14.94 1.86 -0.53
CA PRO A 18 16.27 2.33 -0.15
C PRO A 18 16.30 3.77 0.40
N LEU A 19 15.29 4.60 0.09
CA LEU A 19 15.23 6.00 0.55
C LEU A 19 14.84 6.13 2.03
N PHE A 20 14.25 5.10 2.62
CA PHE A 20 13.73 5.11 3.99
C PHE A 20 14.62 4.34 4.98
N LYS A 21 15.69 3.72 4.50
CA LYS A 21 16.60 2.97 5.36
C LYS A 21 17.38 3.90 6.28
N VAL A 22 17.58 3.44 7.51
CA VAL A 22 18.31 4.17 8.57
C VAL A 22 19.77 4.48 8.21
N ASP A 23 20.38 3.67 7.33
CA ASP A 23 21.76 3.81 6.86
C ASP A 23 21.88 4.66 5.58
N ARG A 24 20.80 5.29 5.11
CA ARG A 24 20.85 6.23 3.99
C ARG A 24 21.61 7.49 4.42
N GLU A 25 22.56 7.94 3.62
CA GLU A 25 23.14 9.28 3.69
C GLU A 25 22.37 10.29 2.81
N PRO A 26 22.06 11.52 3.27
CA PRO A 26 22.40 12.15 4.56
C PRO A 26 21.45 11.80 5.74
N GLY A 27 20.52 10.87 5.54
CA GLY A 27 19.59 10.37 6.55
C GLY A 27 18.38 9.69 5.89
N PRO A 28 17.61 8.85 6.60
CA PRO A 28 16.35 8.30 6.08
C PRO A 28 15.37 9.43 5.73
N LEU A 29 14.61 9.26 4.65
CA LEU A 29 13.44 10.10 4.40
C LEU A 29 12.30 9.70 5.33
N THR A 30 11.45 10.67 5.67
CA THR A 30 10.16 10.39 6.31
C THR A 30 9.17 9.99 5.22
N GLN A 31 8.57 8.81 5.35
CA GLN A 31 7.61 8.31 4.37
C GLN A 31 6.24 8.99 4.54
N ALA A 32 5.66 9.47 3.45
CA ALA A 32 4.26 9.85 3.36
C ALA A 32 3.59 9.06 2.23
N LEU A 33 2.49 8.36 2.53
CA LEU A 33 1.77 7.60 1.51
C LEU A 33 0.98 8.54 0.59
N CYS A 34 1.06 8.31 -0.73
CA CYS A 34 0.36 9.14 -1.69
C CYS A 34 -1.15 8.89 -1.68
N TRP A 35 -1.92 9.89 -1.22
CA TRP A 35 -3.38 9.86 -1.16
C TRP A 35 -4.06 9.56 -2.50
N SER A 36 -3.56 10.12 -3.60
CA SER A 36 -4.09 9.87 -4.94
C SER A 36 -3.94 8.41 -5.37
N HIS A 37 -2.86 7.73 -4.97
CA HIS A 37 -2.65 6.31 -5.26
C HIS A 37 -3.49 5.41 -4.34
N ALA A 38 -3.61 5.74 -3.05
CA ALA A 38 -4.44 5.00 -2.10
C ALA A 38 -5.92 4.94 -2.53
N ARG A 39 -6.47 6.08 -2.99
CA ARG A 39 -7.88 6.16 -3.42
C ARG A 39 -8.23 5.31 -4.64
N ARG A 40 -7.28 4.99 -5.53
CA ARG A 40 -7.56 4.16 -6.72
C ARG A 40 -7.99 2.73 -6.36
N LYS A 41 -7.50 2.18 -5.25
CA LYS A 41 -7.84 0.82 -4.78
C LYS A 41 -9.02 0.81 -3.81
N PHE A 42 -9.36 1.94 -3.20
CA PHE A 42 -10.51 2.07 -2.30
C PHE A 42 -11.84 1.69 -2.96
N PHE A 43 -12.07 2.15 -4.19
CA PHE A 43 -13.29 1.81 -4.94
C PHE A 43 -13.34 0.35 -5.36
N VAL A 44 -12.19 -0.28 -5.62
CA VAL A 44 -12.12 -1.72 -5.91
C VAL A 44 -12.58 -2.52 -4.68
N LEU A 45 -12.17 -2.13 -3.48
CA LEU A 45 -12.63 -2.78 -2.25
C LEU A 45 -14.13 -2.56 -1.98
N ALA A 46 -14.64 -1.36 -2.25
CA ALA A 46 -16.07 -1.06 -2.12
C ALA A 46 -16.92 -1.88 -3.11
N ASP A 47 -16.45 -2.03 -4.35
CA ASP A 47 -17.07 -2.86 -5.38
C ASP A 47 -17.07 -4.35 -4.99
N ILE A 48 -15.90 -4.85 -4.56
CA ILE A 48 -15.72 -6.20 -4.03
C ILE A 48 -16.71 -6.48 -2.88
N ALA A 49 -16.81 -5.58 -1.89
CA ALA A 49 -17.73 -5.73 -0.77
C ALA A 49 -19.20 -5.73 -1.22
N THR A 50 -19.54 -4.91 -2.21
CA THR A 50 -20.89 -4.87 -2.80
C THR A 50 -21.24 -6.17 -3.52
N HIS A 51 -20.29 -6.72 -4.28
CA HIS A 51 -20.46 -7.99 -4.97
C HIS A 51 -20.49 -9.19 -4.01
N ALA A 52 -19.71 -9.18 -2.94
CA ALA A 52 -19.77 -10.20 -1.88
C ALA A 52 -21.14 -10.24 -1.19
N LYS A 53 -21.74 -9.08 -0.90
CA LYS A 53 -23.09 -8.97 -0.32
C LYS A 53 -24.22 -9.50 -1.22
N ARG A 54 -23.99 -9.58 -2.54
CA ARG A 54 -24.96 -10.09 -3.53
C ARG A 54 -24.93 -11.63 -3.68
N GLY A 55 -24.17 -12.35 -2.85
CA GLY A 55 -24.32 -13.80 -2.67
C GLY A 55 -23.44 -14.71 -3.53
N SER A 56 -22.43 -14.19 -4.23
CA SER A 56 -21.50 -15.05 -4.98
C SER A 56 -20.39 -15.58 -4.06
N ARG A 57 -20.49 -16.85 -3.67
CA ARG A 57 -19.48 -17.57 -2.84
C ARG A 57 -18.06 -17.47 -3.41
N ALA A 58 -17.93 -17.49 -4.74
CA ALA A 58 -16.64 -17.36 -5.42
C ALA A 58 -16.02 -15.96 -5.28
N ILE A 59 -16.85 -14.91 -5.18
CA ILE A 59 -16.34 -13.55 -4.94
C ILE A 59 -15.86 -13.43 -3.50
N ALA A 60 -16.64 -13.91 -2.53
CA ALA A 60 -16.26 -13.88 -1.11
C ALA A 60 -14.89 -14.54 -0.83
N GLU A 61 -14.63 -15.72 -1.42
CA GLU A 61 -13.31 -16.39 -1.30
C GLU A 61 -12.18 -15.58 -1.93
N ARG A 62 -12.45 -14.91 -3.06
CA ARG A 62 -11.46 -14.07 -3.74
C ARG A 62 -11.21 -12.76 -2.98
N CYS A 63 -12.22 -12.21 -2.30
CA CYS A 63 -12.06 -11.08 -1.36
C CYS A 63 -11.16 -11.46 -0.20
N ASP A 64 -11.43 -12.60 0.45
CA ASP A 64 -10.69 -13.06 1.63
C ASP A 64 -9.22 -13.31 1.28
N LYS A 65 -8.95 -13.92 0.13
CA LYS A 65 -7.59 -14.15 -0.36
C LYS A 65 -6.85 -12.84 -0.67
N ALA A 66 -7.53 -11.86 -1.26
CA ALA A 66 -6.97 -10.53 -1.50
C ALA A 66 -6.70 -9.76 -0.20
N ALA A 67 -7.60 -9.84 0.79
CA ALA A 67 -7.44 -9.21 2.09
C ALA A 67 -6.24 -9.80 2.86
N ARG A 68 -6.08 -11.13 2.86
CA ARG A 68 -4.92 -11.81 3.45
C ARG A 68 -3.62 -11.45 2.74
N ALA A 69 -3.62 -11.32 1.42
CA ALA A 69 -2.44 -10.91 0.66
C ALA A 69 -2.03 -9.46 0.97
N VAL A 70 -2.99 -8.55 1.19
CA VAL A 70 -2.72 -7.18 1.64
C VAL A 70 -2.14 -7.19 3.06
N ALA A 71 -2.67 -8.01 3.98
CA ALA A 71 -2.14 -8.15 5.33
C ALA A 71 -0.72 -8.74 5.36
N ALA A 72 -0.39 -9.66 4.44
CA ALA A 72 0.92 -10.28 4.33
C ALA A 72 2.02 -9.35 3.74
N LEU A 73 1.64 -8.20 3.17
CA LEU A 73 2.58 -7.19 2.65
C LEU A 73 3.07 -6.20 3.73
N SER A 74 2.69 -6.38 4.99
CA SER A 74 3.21 -5.59 6.12
C SER A 74 3.51 -6.44 7.35
N PRO A 75 4.53 -7.32 7.31
CA PRO A 75 5.08 -7.86 8.55
C PRO A 75 5.89 -6.81 9.35
N ASP A 76 6.32 -5.72 8.69
CA ASP A 76 7.36 -4.83 9.23
C ASP A 76 6.95 -3.34 9.26
N LEU A 77 5.66 -3.05 9.47
CA LEU A 77 5.28 -1.78 10.12
C LEU A 77 5.09 -2.03 11.62
#